data_AF-A0A2G6J8P0-F1
#
_entry.id   AF-A0A2G6J8P0-F1
#
_cell.length_a   1.000
_cell.length_b   1.000
_cell.length_c   1.000
_cell.angle_alpha   90.00
_cell.angle_beta   90.00
_cell.angle_gamma   90.00
#
_symmetry.space_group_name_H-M   'P 1'
#
loop_
_entity.id
_entity.type
_entity.pdbx_description
1 polymer ?
#
loop_
_entity_poly.entity_id
_entity_poly.type
_entity_poly.pdbx_seq_one_letter_code
_entity_poly.pdbx_strand_id
1 'polypeptide(L)'
;MISRDLRVEALDGLQLRRLLELLDPPPSTNASRQGSGRGRGERSGWLGRVAGIAQREPTDEALPPRMARSALVLLRRGRVERIVLLGAGPLSSSPNGGEQRPAVTTTRWRAIGGTSQLPPGELDEVSPAGLSRLRAREGLAFVVAVHSEAVPRLVAELSTQLTPDDDPMAMGLMAARTMQRALGRDVLLSPRLLGSLPLPRYELLSKTFNRLFPDGRTMMFYVLDEGRVWTSVIWRKRGGHVDLVTSQAALDEQLRVRNLADVAKARALVTRRYGAPHLCLAVPLGAWRRFVAGDRSALARALAIKQALLDPAPTWAHALIGAAAVSDAANRSARLAGKLLSRSPLGSLLGGAPEKLAGKLTNPLEALGVDPWELMRVGRSWTRRALPLIIDRG
;
A
#
# COMPACT_ATOMS: atom_id res chain seq x y z
N MET A 1 5.88 19.69 -0.79
CA MET A 1 4.53 20.21 -0.61
C MET A 1 4.00 19.95 0.80
N ILE A 2 4.93 19.94 1.74
CA ILE A 2 4.72 19.97 3.19
C ILE A 2 5.39 21.27 3.61
N SER A 3 4.71 22.10 4.40
CA SER A 3 5.26 23.39 4.82
C SER A 3 6.49 23.24 5.70
N ARG A 4 7.35 24.26 5.76
CA ARG A 4 8.27 24.41 6.89
C ARG A 4 7.52 24.59 8.20
N ASP A 5 6.35 25.21 8.14
CA ASP A 5 5.44 25.38 9.27
C ASP A 5 4.52 24.17 9.44
N LEU A 6 4.95 22.97 9.01
CA LEU A 6 4.14 21.78 9.19
C LEU A 6 3.96 21.54 10.68
N ARG A 7 2.72 21.72 11.14
CA ARG A 7 2.33 21.33 12.49
C ARG A 7 1.94 19.86 12.49
N VAL A 8 2.60 19.07 13.33
CA VAL A 8 2.19 17.70 13.63
C VAL A 8 1.54 17.72 15.01
N GLU A 9 0.21 17.57 15.07
CA GLU A 9 -0.55 17.62 16.33
C GLU A 9 -1.11 16.24 16.65
N ALA A 10 -0.95 15.77 17.89
CA ALA A 10 -1.58 14.55 18.42
C ALA A 10 -1.42 13.31 17.53
N LEU A 11 -0.28 13.19 16.86
CA LEU A 11 0.08 12.03 16.06
C LEU A 11 1.14 11.25 16.83
N ASP A 12 0.67 10.45 17.79
CA ASP A 12 1.57 9.67 18.64
C ASP A 12 2.31 8.59 17.84
N GLY A 13 3.39 8.05 18.44
CA GLY A 13 4.21 7.02 17.79
C GLY A 13 3.43 5.75 17.44
N LEU A 14 2.34 5.44 18.15
CA LEU A 14 1.47 4.31 17.85
C LEU A 14 0.62 4.57 16.60
N GLN A 15 0.02 5.76 16.46
CA GLN A 15 -0.71 6.18 15.27
C GLN A 15 0.22 6.20 14.06
N LEU A 16 1.43 6.75 14.20
CA LEU A 16 2.41 6.74 13.13
C LEU A 16 2.79 5.32 12.71
N ARG A 17 3.10 4.47 13.68
CA ARG A 17 3.41 3.05 13.43
C ARG A 17 2.24 2.36 12.73
N ARG A 18 1.02 2.58 13.19
CA ARG A 18 -0.19 2.06 12.55
C ARG A 18 -0.34 2.59 11.13
N LEU A 19 -0.10 3.87 10.86
CA LEU A 19 -0.11 4.37 9.47
C LEU A 19 0.92 3.69 8.59
N LEU A 20 2.11 3.41 9.11
CA LEU A 20 3.12 2.65 8.39
C LEU A 20 2.67 1.20 8.18
N GLU A 21 2.05 0.57 9.17
CA GLU A 21 1.48 -0.78 9.09
C GLU A 21 0.30 -0.87 8.10
N LEU A 22 -0.50 0.19 7.92
CA LEU A 22 -1.52 0.24 6.86
C LEU A 22 -0.92 0.18 5.48
N LEU A 23 0.30 0.68 5.34
CA LEU A 23 1.04 0.58 4.12
C LEU A 23 1.65 -0.81 3.98
N ASP A 24 1.53 -1.75 4.91
CA ASP A 24 1.91 -3.15 4.74
C ASP A 24 0.66 -4.01 4.46
N PRO A 25 0.69 -4.95 3.51
CA PRO A 25 -0.40 -5.92 3.37
C PRO A 25 -0.43 -6.81 4.63
N PRO A 26 -1.61 -7.23 5.10
CA PRO A 26 -1.69 -8.12 6.25
C PRO A 26 -0.96 -9.44 5.95
N PRO A 27 -0.35 -10.08 6.96
CA PRO A 27 0.00 -11.49 6.83
C PRO A 27 -1.28 -12.29 6.60
N SER A 28 -1.30 -13.25 5.66
CA SER A 28 -2.43 -14.19 5.61
C SER A 28 -2.49 -14.99 6.90
N THR A 29 -3.59 -14.85 7.60
CA THR A 29 -4.06 -15.86 8.56
C THR A 29 -4.66 -17.03 7.78
N ASN A 30 -3.80 -17.93 7.29
CA ASN A 30 -4.18 -19.33 7.11
C ASN A 30 -3.51 -20.12 8.23
N ALA A 31 -4.07 -19.98 9.43
CA ALA A 31 -3.81 -20.85 10.55
C ALA A 31 -5.16 -21.34 11.08
N SER A 32 -5.43 -22.62 10.82
CA SER A 32 -6.32 -23.53 11.55
C SER A 32 -7.77 -23.09 11.82
N ARG A 33 -8.69 -23.68 11.04
CA ARG A 33 -9.90 -24.30 11.60
C ARG A 33 -9.96 -25.78 11.18
N GLN A 34 -8.92 -26.54 11.50
CA GLN A 34 -9.07 -28.00 11.65
C GLN A 34 -9.75 -28.21 13.00
N GLY A 35 -11.08 -28.28 12.99
CA GLY A 35 -11.83 -28.79 14.13
C GLY A 35 -11.51 -30.27 14.30
N SER A 36 -10.93 -30.64 15.43
CA SER A 36 -10.81 -32.01 15.88
C SER A 36 -12.19 -32.56 16.21
N GLY A 37 -12.90 -33.06 15.20
CA GLY A 37 -14.12 -33.84 15.37
C GLY A 37 -13.77 -35.29 15.66
N ARG A 38 -13.56 -35.63 16.94
CA ARG A 38 -13.67 -37.02 17.44
C ARG A 38 -14.85 -37.07 18.41
N GLY A 39 -15.96 -37.64 17.94
CA GLY A 39 -17.12 -38.00 18.72
C GLY A 39 -17.92 -39.05 17.94
N ARG A 40 -18.18 -40.19 18.57
CA ARG A 40 -18.47 -41.51 17.99
C ARG A 40 -19.95 -41.87 18.22
N GLY A 41 -20.56 -42.56 17.25
CA GLY A 41 -21.83 -43.32 17.38
C GLY A 41 -23.10 -42.50 17.11
N GLU A 42 -24.17 -42.99 16.48
CA GLU A 42 -24.57 -44.32 16.01
C GLU A 42 -25.78 -44.15 15.07
N ARG A 43 -25.87 -45.04 14.06
CA ARG A 43 -27.07 -45.63 13.43
C ARG A 43 -28.27 -44.75 13.05
N SER A 44 -28.48 -44.57 11.74
CA SER A 44 -29.62 -45.15 10.98
C SER A 44 -29.68 -44.52 9.59
N GLY A 45 -29.75 -45.33 8.54
CA GLY A 45 -30.93 -45.26 7.68
C GLY A 45 -30.53 -45.06 6.23
N TRP A 46 -30.39 -46.18 5.54
CA TRP A 46 -30.05 -46.36 4.14
C TRP A 46 -31.25 -45.96 3.27
N LEU A 47 -31.12 -44.95 2.39
CA LEU A 47 -31.77 -44.81 1.07
C LEU A 47 -31.49 -43.42 0.49
N GLY A 48 -30.90 -43.36 -0.72
CA GLY A 48 -30.70 -42.10 -1.45
C GLY A 48 -29.42 -41.97 -2.28
N ARG A 49 -28.84 -43.08 -2.75
CA ARG A 49 -27.78 -43.10 -3.77
C ARG A 49 -28.35 -42.68 -5.14
N VAL A 50 -28.26 -41.40 -5.52
CA VAL A 50 -28.05 -40.94 -6.91
C VAL A 50 -27.36 -39.57 -6.88
N ALA A 51 -26.02 -39.55 -6.87
CA ALA A 51 -25.19 -38.42 -7.32
C ALA A 51 -23.71 -38.83 -7.29
N GLY A 52 -23.34 -39.78 -8.16
CA GLY A 52 -21.95 -40.14 -8.41
C GLY A 52 -21.38 -39.34 -9.57
N ILE A 53 -20.86 -38.13 -9.31
CA ILE A 53 -19.79 -37.54 -10.13
C ILE A 53 -18.77 -36.94 -9.16
N ALA A 54 -17.57 -37.52 -9.23
CA ALA A 54 -16.40 -37.23 -8.43
C ALA A 54 -16.09 -35.74 -8.25
N GLN A 55 -16.19 -35.24 -7.03
CA GLN A 55 -15.41 -34.10 -6.58
C GLN A 55 -14.00 -34.60 -6.22
N ARG A 56 -13.08 -34.56 -7.19
CA ARG A 56 -11.65 -34.47 -6.87
C ARG A 56 -11.40 -33.04 -6.41
N GLU A 57 -11.14 -32.88 -5.12
CA GLU A 57 -10.53 -31.66 -4.60
C GLU A 57 -9.13 -31.51 -5.22
N PRO A 58 -8.82 -30.39 -5.90
CA PRO A 58 -7.44 -30.08 -6.20
C PRO A 58 -6.80 -29.54 -4.92
N THR A 59 -5.98 -30.35 -4.27
CA THR A 59 -5.02 -29.92 -3.26
C THR A 59 -3.88 -29.16 -3.97
N ASP A 60 -4.18 -27.93 -4.40
CA ASP A 60 -3.14 -26.94 -4.66
C ASP A 60 -2.84 -26.25 -3.34
N GLU A 61 -1.69 -26.59 -2.77
CA GLU A 61 -1.11 -25.97 -1.59
C GLU A 61 -0.81 -24.49 -1.89
N ALA A 62 -1.82 -23.63 -1.72
CA ALA A 62 -1.70 -22.21 -1.94
C ALA A 62 -0.74 -21.62 -0.90
N LEU A 63 0.49 -21.34 -1.35
CA LEU A 63 1.50 -20.59 -0.59
C LEU A 63 0.86 -19.35 0.07
N PRO A 64 1.00 -19.16 1.39
CA PRO A 64 0.39 -18.02 2.08
C PRO A 64 0.92 -16.70 1.49
N PRO A 65 0.09 -15.65 1.33
CA PRO A 65 0.59 -14.33 0.94
C PRO A 65 1.57 -13.82 1.98
N ARG A 66 2.84 -13.83 1.58
CA ARG A 66 3.96 -13.26 2.30
C ARG A 66 3.74 -11.75 2.43
N MET A 67 3.94 -11.20 3.62
CA MET A 67 3.95 -9.74 3.83
C MET A 67 4.84 -9.08 2.76
N ALA A 68 4.43 -7.91 2.24
CA ALA A 68 5.21 -7.17 1.25
C ALA A 68 6.53 -6.68 1.86
N ARG A 69 7.47 -7.59 1.93
CA ARG A 69 8.85 -7.34 2.29
C ARG A 69 9.51 -6.69 1.09
N SER A 70 10.35 -5.72 1.36
CA SER A 70 11.23 -5.13 0.36
C SER A 70 12.66 -5.53 0.69
N ALA A 71 13.57 -5.45 -0.25
CA ALA A 71 14.99 -5.63 0.04
C ALA A 71 15.82 -4.50 -0.55
N LEU A 72 16.83 -4.07 0.20
CA LEU A 72 17.92 -3.24 -0.27
C LEU A 72 19.18 -4.10 -0.34
N VAL A 73 19.72 -4.27 -1.54
CA VAL A 73 20.96 -4.99 -1.82
C VAL A 73 22.06 -3.96 -2.06
N LEU A 74 23.12 -3.97 -1.27
CA LEU A 74 24.30 -3.15 -1.50
C LEU A 74 25.32 -3.95 -2.28
N LEU A 75 25.84 -3.35 -3.35
CA LEU A 75 26.80 -3.96 -4.26
C LEU A 75 28.15 -3.28 -4.13
N ARG A 76 29.25 -4.03 -4.15
CA ARG A 76 30.60 -3.49 -4.22
C ARG A 76 31.35 -4.19 -5.34
N ARG A 77 31.85 -3.44 -6.31
CA ARG A 77 32.50 -3.99 -7.53
C ARG A 77 31.68 -5.10 -8.21
N GLY A 78 30.36 -4.90 -8.31
CA GLY A 78 29.43 -5.85 -8.96
C GLY A 78 29.05 -7.08 -8.13
N ARG A 79 29.61 -7.25 -6.92
CA ARG A 79 29.27 -8.36 -6.01
C ARG A 79 28.36 -7.88 -4.90
N VAL A 80 27.50 -8.78 -4.39
CA VAL A 80 26.65 -8.49 -3.23
C VAL A 80 27.51 -8.35 -1.98
N GLU A 81 27.49 -7.17 -1.38
CA GLU A 81 28.17 -6.87 -0.10
C GLU A 81 27.23 -7.07 1.08
N ARG A 82 25.96 -6.64 0.94
CA ARG A 82 24.98 -6.71 2.01
C ARG A 82 23.56 -6.79 1.44
N ILE A 83 22.70 -7.56 2.09
CA ILE A 83 21.26 -7.56 1.83
C ILE A 83 20.54 -7.14 3.10
N VAL A 84 19.73 -6.10 3.00
CA VAL A 84 18.91 -5.57 4.08
C VAL A 84 17.45 -5.85 3.71
N LEU A 85 16.82 -6.77 4.43
CA LEU A 85 15.38 -6.99 4.30
C LEU A 85 14.63 -5.89 5.05
N LEU A 86 13.80 -5.17 4.31
CA LEU A 86 12.97 -4.07 4.79
C LEU A 86 11.53 -4.59 4.93
N GLY A 87 11.08 -4.80 6.15
CA GLY A 87 9.70 -5.18 6.44
C GLY A 87 9.43 -5.20 7.93
N ALA A 88 8.19 -4.96 8.32
CA ALA A 88 7.74 -5.20 9.68
C ALA A 88 7.82 -6.73 9.93
N GLY A 89 8.83 -7.16 10.67
CA GLY A 89 8.87 -8.54 11.16
C GLY A 89 7.69 -8.78 12.11
N PRO A 90 7.12 -9.99 12.17
CA PRO A 90 6.23 -10.34 13.26
C PRO A 90 6.99 -10.12 14.57
N LEU A 91 6.33 -9.48 15.54
CA LEU A 91 6.84 -9.42 16.90
C LEU A 91 7.09 -10.87 17.34
N SER A 92 8.35 -11.22 17.60
CA SER A 92 8.65 -12.44 18.33
C SER A 92 7.93 -12.32 19.66
N SER A 93 6.87 -13.12 19.83
CA SER A 93 6.32 -13.40 21.14
C SER A 93 7.42 -14.11 21.92
N SER A 94 8.05 -13.40 22.85
CA SER A 94 8.85 -14.05 23.88
C SER A 94 7.94 -15.07 24.58
N PRO A 95 8.32 -16.35 24.68
CA PRO A 95 7.51 -17.36 25.36
C PRO A 95 7.42 -17.13 26.88
N ASN A 96 8.17 -16.17 27.43
CA ASN A 96 8.15 -15.87 28.87
C ASN A 96 7.26 -14.65 29.13
N GLY A 97 6.06 -14.91 29.65
CA GLY A 97 5.03 -13.93 30.03
C GLY A 97 5.43 -13.01 31.20
N GLY A 98 6.39 -12.13 30.99
CA GLY A 98 6.71 -11.02 31.88
C GLY A 98 6.01 -9.72 31.45
N GLU A 99 5.46 -9.00 32.43
CA GLU A 99 4.79 -7.69 32.33
C GLU A 99 5.39 -6.73 31.29
N GLN A 100 4.56 -6.34 30.31
CA GLN A 100 4.92 -5.37 29.28
C GLN A 100 4.77 -3.94 29.80
N ARG A 101 5.88 -3.32 30.20
CA ARG A 101 5.99 -1.85 30.18
C ARG A 101 6.20 -1.36 28.74
N PRO A 102 5.61 -0.22 28.34
CA PRO A 102 5.81 0.35 27.01
C PRO A 102 7.24 0.87 26.90
N ALA A 103 8.16 0.02 26.42
CA ALA A 103 9.44 0.50 25.93
C ALA A 103 9.18 1.33 24.67
N VAL A 104 9.53 2.61 24.71
CA VAL A 104 9.72 3.41 23.50
C VAL A 104 10.88 2.77 22.76
N THR A 105 10.56 1.83 21.87
CA THR A 105 11.52 1.28 20.93
C THR A 105 11.81 2.40 19.94
N THR A 106 12.86 3.17 20.19
CA THR A 106 13.63 3.75 19.08
C THR A 106 13.76 2.63 18.07
N THR A 107 13.28 2.85 16.85
CA THR A 107 13.47 1.95 15.71
C THR A 107 14.97 1.88 15.45
N ARG A 108 15.69 1.18 16.31
CA ARG A 108 17.01 0.68 16.03
C ARG A 108 16.75 -0.22 14.85
N TRP A 109 17.27 0.16 13.69
CA TRP A 109 17.41 -0.71 12.55
C TRP A 109 18.10 -1.97 13.06
N ARG A 110 17.32 -2.95 13.52
CA ARG A 110 17.80 -4.30 13.70
C ARG A 110 18.03 -4.71 12.25
N ALA A 111 19.26 -4.57 11.78
CA ALA A 111 19.84 -5.65 11.00
C ALA A 111 19.37 -6.89 11.76
N ILE A 112 18.45 -7.65 11.18
CA ILE A 112 18.06 -8.92 11.78
C ILE A 112 19.40 -9.63 11.93
N GLY A 113 19.85 -9.73 13.19
CA GLY A 113 21.16 -10.23 13.55
C GLY A 113 21.25 -11.75 13.36
N GLY A 114 20.21 -12.36 12.79
CA GLY A 114 20.42 -13.43 11.84
C GLY A 114 20.71 -12.77 10.50
N THR A 115 21.98 -12.54 10.20
CA THR A 115 22.44 -12.60 8.81
C THR A 115 21.99 -13.96 8.29
N SER A 116 20.76 -14.05 7.78
CA SER A 116 20.50 -14.92 6.64
C SER A 116 21.28 -14.26 5.52
N GLN A 117 22.61 -14.45 5.57
CA GLN A 117 23.44 -14.37 4.40
C GLN A 117 22.79 -15.38 3.47
N LEU A 118 22.02 -14.88 2.51
CA LEU A 118 21.78 -15.65 1.31
C LEU A 118 23.17 -16.15 0.86
N PRO A 119 23.34 -17.46 0.64
CA PRO A 119 24.65 -18.04 0.42
C PRO A 119 25.36 -17.24 -0.68
N PRO A 120 26.60 -16.76 -0.45
CA PRO A 120 27.27 -15.78 -1.32
C PRO A 120 27.45 -16.15 -2.80
N GLY A 121 27.01 -17.33 -3.26
CA GLY A 121 27.08 -17.78 -4.67
C GLY A 121 25.78 -17.66 -5.48
N GLU A 122 24.62 -17.40 -4.87
CA GLU A 122 23.36 -17.44 -5.63
C GLU A 122 23.02 -16.14 -6.40
N LEU A 123 23.73 -15.06 -6.12
CA LEU A 123 23.61 -13.77 -6.81
C LEU A 123 24.94 -13.40 -7.50
N ASP A 124 25.66 -14.41 -8.01
CA ASP A 124 26.97 -14.23 -8.65
C ASP A 124 26.95 -13.25 -9.83
N GLU A 125 25.78 -13.04 -10.43
CA GLU A 125 25.56 -11.95 -11.39
C GLU A 125 24.37 -11.11 -10.97
N VAL A 126 24.65 -9.91 -10.44
CA VAL A 126 23.61 -8.95 -10.06
C VAL A 126 23.04 -8.29 -11.31
N SER A 127 22.12 -9.01 -11.93
CA SER A 127 21.38 -8.60 -13.11
C SER A 127 19.92 -8.30 -12.78
N PRO A 128 19.18 -7.58 -13.65
CA PRO A 128 17.73 -7.42 -13.51
C PRO A 128 16.97 -8.76 -13.38
N ALA A 129 17.46 -9.80 -14.06
CA ALA A 129 16.91 -11.15 -13.96
C ALA A 129 17.21 -11.76 -12.57
N GLY A 130 18.44 -11.62 -12.06
CA GLY A 130 18.83 -12.04 -10.71
C GLY A 130 17.96 -11.40 -9.62
N LEU A 131 17.75 -10.08 -9.66
CA LEU A 131 16.88 -9.39 -8.70
C LEU A 131 15.42 -9.83 -8.81
N SER A 132 14.95 -10.15 -10.01
CA SER A 132 13.59 -10.64 -10.22
C SER A 132 13.39 -12.05 -9.68
N ARG A 133 14.40 -12.92 -9.83
CA ARG A 133 14.42 -14.25 -9.19
C ARG A 133 14.44 -14.14 -7.67
N LEU A 134 15.31 -13.29 -7.11
CA LEU A 134 15.36 -13.01 -5.68
C LEU A 134 14.00 -12.53 -5.16
N ARG A 135 13.40 -11.55 -5.85
CA ARG A 135 12.08 -11.02 -5.51
C ARG A 135 11.03 -12.13 -5.49
N ALA A 136 10.96 -12.96 -6.53
CA ALA A 136 9.98 -14.04 -6.63
C ALA A 136 10.20 -15.12 -5.56
N ARG A 137 11.44 -15.58 -5.38
CA ARG A 137 11.81 -16.61 -4.40
C ARG A 137 11.48 -16.20 -2.98
N GLU A 138 11.78 -14.95 -2.63
CA GLU A 138 11.57 -14.42 -1.28
C GLU A 138 10.15 -13.84 -1.10
N GLY A 139 9.36 -13.73 -2.16
CA GLY A 139 8.03 -13.11 -2.13
C GLY A 139 8.07 -11.62 -1.79
N LEU A 140 9.08 -10.90 -2.28
CA LEU A 140 9.27 -9.48 -2.01
C LEU A 140 8.39 -8.64 -2.94
N ALA A 141 7.87 -7.52 -2.44
CA ALA A 141 7.15 -6.55 -3.26
C ALA A 141 8.08 -5.83 -4.24
N PHE A 142 9.28 -5.45 -3.77
CA PHE A 142 10.34 -4.91 -4.61
C PHE A 142 11.72 -5.17 -4.03
N VAL A 143 12.72 -5.17 -4.90
CA VAL A 143 14.14 -5.27 -4.58
C VAL A 143 14.86 -4.11 -5.23
N VAL A 144 15.61 -3.35 -4.45
CA VAL A 144 16.51 -2.29 -4.93
C VAL A 144 17.93 -2.79 -4.72
N ALA A 145 18.75 -2.86 -5.76
CA ALA A 145 20.19 -3.02 -5.61
C ALA A 145 20.89 -1.71 -5.93
N VAL A 146 21.85 -1.31 -5.10
CA VAL A 146 22.57 -0.04 -5.23
C VAL A 146 24.06 -0.32 -5.10
N HIS A 147 24.85 0.16 -6.07
CA HIS A 147 26.31 0.18 -5.95
C HIS A 147 26.72 1.10 -4.79
N SER A 148 27.48 0.57 -3.84
CA SER A 148 27.91 1.30 -2.65
C SER A 148 28.79 2.49 -3.03
N GLU A 149 29.56 2.38 -4.12
CA GLU A 149 30.34 3.49 -4.68
C GLU A 149 29.46 4.60 -5.28
N ALA A 150 28.22 4.30 -5.65
CA ALA A 150 27.29 5.28 -6.18
C ALA A 150 26.56 6.09 -5.09
N VAL A 151 26.41 5.54 -3.89
CA VAL A 151 25.67 6.20 -2.79
C VAL A 151 26.24 7.59 -2.48
N PRO A 152 27.55 7.80 -2.26
CA PRO A 152 28.10 9.13 -2.01
C PRO A 152 27.87 10.10 -3.18
N ARG A 153 27.96 9.62 -4.43
CA ARG A 153 27.72 10.45 -5.62
C ARG A 153 26.27 10.91 -5.71
N LEU A 154 25.32 9.99 -5.49
CA LEU A 154 23.89 10.31 -5.49
C LEU A 154 23.54 11.28 -4.36
N VAL A 155 24.11 11.09 -3.17
CA VAL A 155 23.93 11.99 -2.03
C VAL A 155 24.53 13.36 -2.32
N ALA A 156 25.74 13.43 -2.86
CA ALA A 156 26.39 14.69 -3.23
C ALA A 156 25.57 15.44 -4.29
N GLU A 157 25.11 14.75 -5.34
CA GLU A 157 24.27 15.34 -6.37
C GLU A 157 22.94 15.86 -5.82
N LEU A 158 22.31 15.12 -4.91
CA LEU A 158 21.10 15.60 -4.24
C LEU A 158 21.41 16.80 -3.35
N SER A 159 22.53 16.80 -2.64
CA SER A 159 22.89 17.90 -1.74
C SER A 159 23.25 19.19 -2.48
N THR A 160 23.73 19.13 -3.73
CA THR A 160 24.02 20.33 -4.54
C THR A 160 22.77 20.95 -5.15
N GLN A 161 21.71 20.15 -5.36
CA GLN A 161 20.47 20.61 -5.97
C GLN A 161 19.38 20.92 -4.93
N LEU A 162 19.46 20.31 -3.75
CA LEU A 162 18.48 20.48 -2.68
C LEU A 162 18.94 21.53 -1.69
N THR A 163 18.13 22.55 -1.49
CA THR A 163 18.24 23.41 -0.32
C THR A 163 17.34 22.86 0.80
N PRO A 164 17.67 23.10 2.09
CA PRO A 164 16.75 22.82 3.21
C PRO A 164 15.39 23.50 3.06
N ASP A 165 15.38 24.50 2.20
CA ASP A 165 14.36 25.48 1.97
C ASP A 165 13.39 25.10 0.84
N ASP A 166 13.71 24.04 0.09
CA ASP A 166 12.94 23.57 -1.06
C ASP A 166 11.61 22.94 -0.67
N ASP A 167 10.64 23.05 -1.56
CA ASP A 167 9.38 22.35 -1.44
C ASP A 167 9.60 20.82 -1.40
N PRO A 168 9.11 20.08 -0.38
CA PRO A 168 9.37 18.64 -0.25
C PRO A 168 8.96 17.76 -1.44
N MET A 169 8.07 18.24 -2.32
CA MET A 169 7.67 17.52 -3.53
C MET A 169 8.65 17.79 -4.67
N ALA A 170 9.17 19.02 -4.78
CA ALA A 170 10.32 19.30 -5.62
C ALA A 170 11.51 18.44 -5.18
N MET A 171 11.77 18.35 -3.87
CA MET A 171 12.81 17.45 -3.33
C MET A 171 12.58 15.99 -3.71
N GLY A 172 11.34 15.50 -3.53
CA GLY A 172 10.97 14.13 -3.89
C GLY A 172 11.10 13.83 -5.39
N LEU A 173 10.68 14.76 -6.26
CA LEU A 173 10.82 14.63 -7.71
C LEU A 173 12.29 14.67 -8.14
N MET A 174 13.09 15.53 -7.52
CA MET A 174 14.52 15.62 -7.78
C MET A 174 15.25 14.34 -7.34
N ALA A 175 14.91 13.81 -6.16
CA ALA A 175 15.37 12.50 -5.71
C ALA A 175 14.97 11.39 -6.69
N ALA A 176 13.71 11.38 -7.14
CA ALA A 176 13.23 10.41 -8.11
C ALA A 176 13.95 10.53 -9.46
N ARG A 177 14.21 11.75 -9.96
CA ARG A 177 14.96 12.00 -11.22
C ARG A 177 16.41 11.57 -11.12
N THR A 178 17.05 11.84 -9.98
CA THR A 178 18.42 11.43 -9.71
C THR A 178 18.52 9.91 -9.64
N MET A 179 17.59 9.27 -8.92
CA MET A 179 17.45 7.81 -8.94
C MET A 179 17.18 7.28 -10.36
N GLN A 180 16.29 7.91 -11.13
CA GLN A 180 15.93 7.48 -12.49
C GLN A 180 17.14 7.51 -13.43
N ARG A 181 17.99 8.55 -13.34
CA ARG A 181 19.25 8.64 -14.10
C ARG A 181 20.29 7.60 -13.66
N ALA A 182 20.21 7.14 -12.42
CA ALA A 182 21.05 6.08 -11.88
C ALA A 182 20.56 4.66 -12.23
N LEU A 183 19.30 4.51 -12.66
CA LEU A 183 18.72 3.20 -12.95
C LEU A 183 19.41 2.52 -14.13
N GLY A 184 19.68 1.23 -13.97
CA GLY A 184 20.36 0.40 -14.98
C GLY A 184 21.88 0.50 -14.96
N ARG A 185 22.45 1.54 -14.32
CA ARG A 185 23.90 1.72 -14.18
C ARG A 185 24.37 1.51 -12.74
N ASP A 186 23.88 2.34 -11.84
CA ASP A 186 24.28 2.39 -10.43
C ASP A 186 23.21 1.82 -9.49
N VAL A 187 21.96 1.79 -9.96
CA VAL A 187 20.79 1.29 -9.24
C VAL A 187 20.04 0.30 -10.11
N LEU A 188 19.73 -0.87 -9.58
CA LEU A 188 18.91 -1.88 -10.23
C LEU A 188 17.63 -2.05 -9.41
N LEU A 189 16.49 -2.19 -10.08
CA LEU A 189 15.18 -2.27 -9.43
C LEU A 189 14.35 -3.40 -10.03
N SER A 190 13.76 -4.23 -9.17
CA SER A 190 12.77 -5.23 -9.57
C SER A 190 11.50 -5.11 -8.71
N PRO A 191 10.29 -4.96 -9.31
CA PRO A 191 10.06 -4.72 -10.74
C PRO A 191 10.59 -3.34 -11.18
N ARG A 192 10.73 -3.08 -12.49
CA ARG A 192 11.26 -1.82 -13.04
C ARG A 192 10.24 -0.66 -12.93
N LEU A 193 9.89 -0.29 -11.69
CA LEU A 193 8.82 0.66 -11.38
C LEU A 193 9.06 2.08 -11.91
N LEU A 194 10.32 2.49 -12.01
CA LEU A 194 10.73 3.86 -12.35
C LEU A 194 11.29 3.98 -13.78
N GLY A 195 11.44 2.85 -14.48
CA GLY A 195 12.11 2.81 -15.79
C GLY A 195 11.19 3.10 -16.98
N SER A 196 9.88 2.93 -16.85
CA SER A 196 8.93 3.02 -17.97
C SER A 196 8.12 4.30 -18.02
N LEU A 197 8.03 5.06 -16.92
CA LEU A 197 7.18 6.25 -16.85
C LEU A 197 8.05 7.52 -16.78
N PRO A 198 7.81 8.51 -17.68
CA PRO A 198 8.45 9.81 -17.55
C PRO A 198 8.02 10.44 -16.22
N LEU A 199 8.98 10.88 -15.41
CA LEU A 199 8.64 11.60 -14.18
C LEU A 199 7.97 12.93 -14.57
N PRO A 200 6.79 13.25 -14.00
CA PRO A 200 6.10 14.47 -14.36
C PRO A 200 6.95 15.70 -14.01
N ARG A 201 6.69 16.81 -14.71
CA ARG A 201 7.25 18.11 -14.34
C ARG A 201 6.65 18.57 -13.01
N TYR A 202 7.41 19.35 -12.23
CA TYR A 202 6.97 19.82 -10.92
C TYR A 202 5.68 20.64 -11.03
N GLU A 203 5.57 21.47 -12.06
CA GLU A 203 4.41 22.32 -12.32
C GLU A 203 3.15 21.48 -12.54
N LEU A 204 3.27 20.36 -13.27
CA LEU A 204 2.15 19.45 -13.50
C LEU A 204 1.75 18.72 -12.22
N LEU A 205 2.71 18.26 -11.43
CA LEU A 205 2.43 17.57 -10.17
C LEU A 205 1.80 18.52 -9.15
N SER A 206 2.35 19.73 -9.01
CA SER A 206 1.82 20.80 -8.15
C SER A 206 0.41 21.21 -8.59
N LYS A 207 0.20 21.45 -9.90
CA LYS A 207 -1.13 21.76 -10.46
C LYS A 207 -2.13 20.64 -10.22
N THR A 208 -1.72 19.39 -10.42
CA THR A 208 -2.56 18.21 -10.20
C THR A 208 -2.90 18.08 -8.71
N PHE A 209 -1.91 18.23 -7.84
CA PHE A 209 -2.16 18.20 -6.41
C PHE A 209 -3.10 19.32 -5.98
N ASN A 210 -2.90 20.56 -6.45
CA ASN A 210 -3.77 21.70 -6.14
C ASN A 210 -5.21 21.48 -6.62
N ARG A 211 -5.39 20.72 -7.71
CA ARG A 211 -6.71 20.34 -8.22
C ARG A 211 -7.34 19.22 -7.40
N LEU A 212 -6.57 18.22 -6.99
CA LEU A 212 -7.04 17.07 -6.20
C LEU A 212 -7.26 17.40 -4.73
N PHE A 213 -6.48 18.35 -4.20
CA PHE A 213 -6.57 18.86 -2.85
C PHE A 213 -6.47 20.40 -2.92
N PRO A 214 -7.61 21.09 -3.02
CA PRO A 214 -7.64 22.56 -3.04
C PRO A 214 -7.13 23.17 -1.74
N ASP A 215 -6.62 24.39 -1.82
CA ASP A 215 -6.20 25.17 -0.65
C ASP A 215 -7.38 25.52 0.26
N GLY A 216 -7.09 25.68 1.56
CA GLY A 216 -8.08 25.99 2.59
C GLY A 216 -9.01 24.82 2.92
N ARG A 217 -8.70 23.62 2.43
CA ARG A 217 -9.47 22.40 2.67
C ARG A 217 -8.73 21.43 3.57
N THR A 218 -9.48 20.47 4.08
CA THR A 218 -8.95 19.33 4.82
C THR A 218 -9.18 18.01 4.09
N MET A 219 -8.37 17.00 4.39
CA MET A 219 -8.63 15.61 4.00
C MET A 219 -8.64 14.77 5.27
N MET A 220 -9.60 13.86 5.37
CA MET A 220 -9.78 12.99 6.52
C MET A 220 -9.70 11.54 6.07
N PHE A 221 -8.98 10.74 6.85
CA PHE A 221 -8.85 9.31 6.63
C PHE A 221 -9.01 8.57 7.95
N TYR A 222 -9.95 7.65 8.02
CA TYR A 222 -10.25 6.83 9.20
C TYR A 222 -10.22 5.36 8.82
N VAL A 223 -9.48 4.56 9.58
CA VAL A 223 -9.56 3.11 9.53
C VAL A 223 -10.18 2.60 10.81
N LEU A 224 -11.31 1.92 10.68
CA LEU A 224 -12.09 1.39 11.79
C LEU A 224 -11.84 -0.11 11.93
N ASP A 225 -11.68 -0.56 13.17
CA ASP A 225 -11.55 -1.98 13.50
C ASP A 225 -12.48 -2.27 14.68
N GLU A 226 -13.46 -3.16 14.45
CA GLU A 226 -14.40 -3.64 15.48
C GLU A 226 -14.98 -2.54 16.39
N GLY A 227 -15.49 -1.47 15.78
CA GLY A 227 -16.14 -0.40 16.55
C GLY A 227 -15.17 0.60 17.19
N ARG A 228 -13.90 0.64 16.77
CA ARG A 228 -12.88 1.57 17.27
C ARG A 228 -12.07 2.14 16.12
N VAL A 229 -11.49 3.33 16.31
CA VAL A 229 -10.50 3.85 15.37
C VAL A 229 -9.19 3.12 15.55
N TRP A 230 -8.84 2.36 14.53
CA TRP A 230 -7.53 1.74 14.44
C TRP A 230 -6.48 2.80 14.13
N THR A 231 -6.70 3.63 13.11
CA THR A 231 -5.92 4.85 12.89
C THR A 231 -6.74 5.94 12.21
N SER A 232 -6.29 7.18 12.37
CA SER A 232 -6.88 8.33 11.69
C SER A 232 -5.80 9.33 11.30
N VAL A 233 -5.97 9.96 10.15
CA VAL A 233 -5.17 11.12 9.74
C VAL A 233 -6.08 12.21 9.20
N ILE A 234 -5.76 13.43 9.57
CA ILE A 234 -6.39 14.64 9.10
C ILE A 234 -5.28 15.53 8.57
N TRP A 235 -5.37 15.88 7.29
CA TRP A 235 -4.46 16.81 6.64
C TRP A 235 -5.17 18.12 6.39
N ARG A 236 -4.50 19.25 6.60
CA ARG A 236 -4.94 20.55 6.08
C ARG A 236 -3.95 21.05 5.06
N LYS A 237 -4.49 21.68 4.02
CA LYS A 237 -3.69 22.34 3.00
C LYS A 237 -3.95 23.83 2.98
N ARG A 238 -2.88 24.63 2.94
CA ARG A 238 -2.91 26.09 2.85
C ARG A 238 -1.67 26.57 2.07
N GLY A 239 -1.81 27.59 1.24
CA GLY A 239 -0.68 28.17 0.50
C GLY A 239 0.01 27.17 -0.45
N GLY A 240 -0.74 26.27 -1.06
CA GLY A 240 -0.24 25.24 -1.96
C GLY A 240 0.40 24.03 -1.27
N HIS A 241 0.43 23.97 0.07
CA HIS A 241 1.13 22.92 0.81
C HIS A 241 0.34 22.40 2.01
N VAL A 242 0.71 21.21 2.48
CA VAL A 242 0.17 20.64 3.73
C VAL A 242 0.84 21.33 4.90
N ASP A 243 0.07 22.10 5.67
CA ASP A 243 0.54 22.88 6.81
C ASP A 243 0.15 22.26 8.16
N LEU A 244 -0.70 21.24 8.15
CA LEU A 244 -1.10 20.48 9.32
C LEU A 244 -1.28 19.00 8.98
N VAL A 245 -0.70 18.14 9.82
CA VAL A 245 -1.04 16.72 9.88
C VAL A 245 -1.44 16.42 11.33
N THR A 246 -2.63 15.89 11.52
CA THR A 246 -3.13 15.54 12.86
C THR A 246 -3.95 14.25 12.84
N SER A 247 -4.45 13.83 13.98
CA SER A 247 -5.31 12.65 14.13
C SER A 247 -6.60 13.02 14.87
N GLN A 248 -7.53 12.07 15.02
CA GLN A 248 -8.74 12.31 15.81
C GLN A 248 -8.43 12.73 17.25
N ALA A 249 -7.26 12.37 17.79
CA ALA A 249 -6.87 12.68 19.16
C ALA A 249 -6.73 14.20 19.39
N ALA A 250 -6.54 15.00 18.34
CA ALA A 250 -6.51 16.45 18.46
C ALA A 250 -7.90 17.10 18.45
N LEU A 251 -8.97 16.39 18.05
CA LEU A 251 -10.29 17.00 17.87
C LEU A 251 -10.98 17.28 19.20
N ASP A 252 -11.11 16.25 20.03
CA ASP A 252 -11.75 16.26 21.35
C ASP A 252 -11.49 14.90 22.03
N GLU A 253 -11.05 14.90 23.29
CA GLU A 253 -10.83 13.66 24.07
C GLU A 253 -12.13 12.86 24.28
N GLN A 254 -13.27 13.53 24.25
CA GLN A 254 -14.59 12.91 24.44
C GLN A 254 -15.15 12.31 23.14
N LEU A 255 -14.62 12.69 21.97
CA LEU A 255 -15.09 12.15 20.71
C LEU A 255 -14.62 10.70 20.53
N ARG A 256 -15.54 9.76 20.71
CA ARG A 256 -15.32 8.34 20.42
C ARG A 256 -15.91 7.97 19.08
N VAL A 257 -15.07 7.92 18.04
CA VAL A 257 -15.47 7.42 16.72
C VAL A 257 -15.51 5.89 16.74
N ARG A 258 -16.71 5.33 16.69
CA ARG A 258 -16.91 3.86 16.72
C ARG A 258 -17.44 3.32 15.40
N ASN A 259 -18.23 4.12 14.70
CA ASN A 259 -18.89 3.72 13.46
C ASN A 259 -18.88 4.89 12.46
N LEU A 260 -19.44 4.66 11.27
CA LEU A 260 -19.51 5.67 10.21
C LEU A 260 -20.36 6.90 10.59
N ALA A 261 -21.36 6.76 11.46
CA ALA A 261 -22.17 7.88 11.91
C ALA A 261 -21.37 8.81 12.84
N ASP A 262 -20.49 8.27 13.68
CA ASP A 262 -19.60 9.07 14.52
C ASP A 262 -18.53 9.81 13.69
N VAL A 263 -18.16 9.30 12.52
CA VAL A 263 -17.27 10.02 11.57
C VAL A 263 -17.92 11.33 11.10
N ALA A 264 -19.25 11.38 10.95
CA ALA A 264 -19.93 12.63 10.60
C ALA A 264 -19.80 13.69 11.70
N LYS A 265 -19.79 13.28 12.98
CA LYS A 265 -19.51 14.19 14.11
C LYS A 265 -18.06 14.66 14.10
N ALA A 266 -17.12 13.74 13.88
CA ALA A 266 -15.69 14.07 13.71
C ALA A 266 -15.48 15.10 12.59
N ARG A 267 -16.20 14.92 11.48
CA ARG A 267 -16.17 15.82 10.32
C ARG A 267 -16.66 17.22 10.65
N ALA A 268 -17.72 17.33 11.45
CA ALA A 268 -18.22 18.62 11.91
C ALA A 268 -17.18 19.35 12.78
N LEU A 269 -16.49 18.63 13.67
CA LEU A 269 -15.41 19.20 14.48
C LEU A 269 -14.20 19.61 13.62
N VAL A 270 -13.77 18.77 12.68
CA VAL A 270 -12.70 19.12 11.71
C VAL A 270 -13.08 20.37 10.92
N THR A 271 -14.33 20.47 10.46
CA THR A 271 -14.80 21.63 9.70
C THR A 271 -14.67 22.92 10.51
N ARG A 272 -15.06 22.88 11.80
CA ARG A 272 -14.98 24.04 12.71
C ARG A 272 -13.53 24.41 13.03
N ARG A 273 -12.66 23.43 13.27
CA ARG A 273 -11.30 23.66 13.78
C ARG A 273 -10.25 23.88 12.68
N TYR A 274 -10.36 23.15 11.59
CA TYR A 274 -9.32 23.04 10.57
C TYR A 274 -9.79 23.40 9.16
N GLY A 275 -11.10 23.56 8.95
CA GLY A 275 -11.68 23.91 7.66
C GLY A 275 -12.40 22.74 6.97
N ALA A 276 -13.24 23.07 5.99
CA ALA A 276 -14.14 22.13 5.34
C ALA A 276 -13.37 20.99 4.63
N PRO A 277 -13.74 19.72 4.89
CA PRO A 277 -13.16 18.59 4.18
C PRO A 277 -13.43 18.65 2.69
N HIS A 278 -12.40 18.41 1.89
CA HIS A 278 -12.53 18.12 0.47
C HIS A 278 -12.77 16.62 0.23
N LEU A 279 -12.20 15.78 1.10
CA LEU A 279 -12.32 14.33 1.06
C LEU A 279 -12.41 13.80 2.49
N CYS A 280 -13.35 12.90 2.76
CA CYS A 280 -13.33 12.11 3.99
C CYS A 280 -13.60 10.65 3.68
N LEU A 281 -12.60 9.79 3.88
CA LEU A 281 -12.70 8.36 3.71
C LEU A 281 -12.67 7.67 5.08
N ALA A 282 -13.72 6.92 5.41
CA ALA A 282 -13.72 6.01 6.54
C ALA A 282 -13.96 4.58 6.05
N VAL A 283 -13.12 3.64 6.48
CA VAL A 283 -13.11 2.28 5.93
C VAL A 283 -12.81 1.24 7.01
N PRO A 284 -13.40 0.03 6.97
CA PRO A 284 -13.02 -1.05 7.87
C PRO A 284 -11.60 -1.54 7.57
N LEU A 285 -10.85 -1.90 8.62
CA LEU A 285 -9.47 -2.37 8.53
C LEU A 285 -9.31 -3.54 7.56
N GLY A 286 -10.23 -4.51 7.59
CA GLY A 286 -10.20 -5.65 6.67
C GLY A 286 -10.43 -5.28 5.20
N ALA A 287 -11.24 -4.26 4.91
CA ALA A 287 -11.42 -3.76 3.54
C ALA A 287 -10.17 -3.01 3.06
N TRP A 288 -9.62 -2.14 3.92
CA TRP A 288 -8.39 -1.41 3.62
C TRP A 288 -7.20 -2.34 3.38
N ARG A 289 -7.01 -3.34 4.24
CA ARG A 289 -5.93 -4.33 4.13
C ARG A 289 -5.98 -5.11 2.80
N ARG A 290 -7.17 -5.56 2.38
CA ARG A 290 -7.34 -6.21 1.07
C ARG A 290 -7.02 -5.26 -0.08
N PHE A 291 -7.50 -4.03 0.00
CA PHE A 291 -7.20 -2.98 -0.98
C PHE A 291 -5.69 -2.76 -1.13
N VAL A 292 -4.98 -2.60 -0.02
CA VAL A 292 -3.51 -2.44 0.04
C VAL A 292 -2.75 -3.67 -0.44
N ALA A 293 -3.31 -4.87 -0.26
CA ALA A 293 -2.78 -6.13 -0.77
C ALA A 293 -2.99 -6.32 -2.29
N GLY A 294 -3.63 -5.36 -2.97
CA GLY A 294 -3.82 -5.36 -4.42
C GLY A 294 -5.22 -5.73 -4.88
N ASP A 295 -6.13 -6.09 -3.98
CA ASP A 295 -7.56 -6.22 -4.32
C ASP A 295 -8.18 -4.83 -4.46
N ARG A 296 -7.96 -4.21 -5.63
CA ARG A 296 -8.40 -2.83 -5.97
C ARG A 296 -9.91 -2.62 -5.75
N SER A 297 -10.67 -3.69 -5.80
CA SER A 297 -12.13 -3.70 -5.69
C SER A 297 -12.67 -3.86 -4.28
N ALA A 298 -11.81 -4.19 -3.30
CA ALA A 298 -12.22 -4.31 -1.90
C ALA A 298 -12.81 -3.01 -1.35
N LEU A 299 -12.20 -1.86 -1.70
CA LEU A 299 -12.69 -0.55 -1.28
C LEU A 299 -14.03 -0.22 -1.95
N ALA A 300 -14.14 -0.42 -3.26
CA ALA A 300 -15.37 -0.17 -4.01
C ALA A 300 -16.54 -1.02 -3.49
N ARG A 301 -16.30 -2.32 -3.20
CA ARG A 301 -17.30 -3.18 -2.57
C ARG A 301 -17.70 -2.69 -1.19
N ALA A 302 -16.74 -2.31 -0.34
CA ALA A 302 -17.04 -1.80 1.00
C ALA A 302 -17.90 -0.52 0.95
N LEU A 303 -17.66 0.36 -0.02
CA LEU A 303 -18.50 1.54 -0.27
C LEU A 303 -19.89 1.15 -0.77
N ALA A 304 -19.99 0.21 -1.72
CA ALA A 304 -21.27 -0.24 -2.28
C ALA A 304 -22.21 -0.84 -1.23
N ILE A 305 -21.67 -1.58 -0.26
CA ILE A 305 -22.45 -2.15 0.86
C ILE A 305 -22.51 -1.23 2.09
N LYS A 306 -22.12 0.05 1.95
CA LYS A 306 -22.14 1.07 3.02
C LYS A 306 -21.35 0.70 4.28
N GLN A 307 -20.34 -0.17 4.15
CA GLN A 307 -19.39 -0.48 5.21
C GLN A 307 -18.23 0.52 5.26
N ALA A 308 -17.97 1.21 4.16
CA ALA A 308 -17.11 2.37 4.09
C ALA A 308 -17.92 3.64 3.76
N LEU A 309 -17.39 4.78 4.14
CA LEU A 309 -17.92 6.11 3.85
C LEU A 309 -16.90 6.88 3.02
N LEU A 310 -17.35 7.50 1.94
CA LEU A 310 -16.61 8.54 1.24
C LEU A 310 -17.50 9.77 1.12
N ASP A 311 -17.34 10.73 2.02
CA ASP A 311 -18.21 11.92 2.07
C ASP A 311 -17.59 13.10 2.86
N PRO A 312 -17.27 14.25 2.24
CA PRO A 312 -17.49 14.55 0.84
C PRO A 312 -16.56 13.73 -0.05
N ALA A 313 -17.07 13.43 -1.25
CA ALA A 313 -16.36 12.72 -2.29
C ALA A 313 -16.25 13.64 -3.51
N PRO A 314 -15.05 14.17 -3.81
CA PRO A 314 -14.86 14.97 -5.01
C PRO A 314 -15.09 14.08 -6.24
N THR A 315 -15.50 14.67 -7.37
CA THR A 315 -15.88 13.95 -8.59
C THR A 315 -14.81 12.96 -9.07
N TRP A 316 -13.53 13.33 -8.92
CA TRP A 316 -12.41 12.45 -9.27
C TRP A 316 -12.36 11.18 -8.40
N ALA A 317 -12.72 11.27 -7.12
CA ALA A 317 -12.71 10.11 -6.22
C ALA A 317 -13.84 9.13 -6.58
N HIS A 318 -15.03 9.66 -6.92
CA HIS A 318 -16.11 8.84 -7.45
C HIS A 318 -15.72 8.13 -8.75
N ALA A 319 -15.07 8.84 -9.68
CA ALA A 319 -14.60 8.26 -10.93
C ALA A 319 -13.61 7.11 -10.68
N LEU A 320 -12.67 7.27 -9.75
CA LEU A 320 -11.70 6.24 -9.38
C LEU A 320 -12.35 4.98 -8.81
N ILE A 321 -13.32 5.16 -7.90
CA ILE A 321 -14.05 4.05 -7.30
C ILE A 321 -14.92 3.33 -8.33
N GLY A 322 -15.60 4.09 -9.19
CA GLY A 322 -16.39 3.53 -10.30
C GLY A 322 -15.53 2.70 -11.25
N ALA A 323 -14.37 3.23 -11.66
CA ALA A 323 -13.42 2.50 -12.50
C ALA A 323 -12.96 1.19 -11.86
N ALA A 324 -12.61 1.21 -10.56
CA ALA A 324 -12.21 0.00 -9.84
C ALA A 324 -13.31 -1.06 -9.77
N ALA A 325 -14.57 -0.66 -9.60
CA ALA A 325 -15.71 -1.56 -9.58
C ALA A 325 -15.94 -2.23 -10.95
N VAL A 326 -15.87 -1.44 -12.03
CA VAL A 326 -16.04 -1.94 -13.40
C VAL A 326 -14.91 -2.90 -13.78
N SER A 327 -13.65 -2.58 -13.46
CA SER A 327 -12.52 -3.47 -13.73
C SER A 327 -12.65 -4.82 -13.02
N ASP A 328 -13.16 -4.86 -11.79
CA ASP A 328 -13.39 -6.13 -11.06
C ASP A 328 -14.52 -6.94 -11.68
N ALA A 329 -15.63 -6.29 -12.03
CA ALA A 329 -16.73 -6.96 -12.72
C ALA A 329 -16.25 -7.57 -14.04
N ALA A 330 -15.49 -6.81 -14.84
CA ALA A 330 -14.90 -7.28 -16.09
C ALA A 330 -13.95 -8.48 -15.87
N ASN A 331 -13.05 -8.39 -14.88
CA ASN A 331 -12.13 -9.49 -14.55
C ASN A 331 -12.85 -10.76 -14.06
N ARG A 332 -13.94 -10.63 -13.30
CA ARG A 332 -14.76 -11.77 -12.87
C ARG A 332 -15.49 -12.41 -14.03
N SER A 333 -16.12 -11.59 -14.88
CA SER A 333 -16.80 -12.05 -16.08
C SER A 333 -15.84 -12.74 -17.04
N ALA A 334 -14.63 -12.20 -17.24
CA ALA A 334 -13.60 -12.84 -18.05
C ALA A 334 -13.14 -14.18 -17.48
N ARG A 335 -13.01 -14.31 -16.15
CA ARG A 335 -12.67 -15.59 -15.50
C ARG A 335 -13.79 -16.62 -15.61
N LEU A 336 -15.06 -16.21 -15.48
CA LEU A 336 -16.21 -17.10 -15.64
C LEU A 336 -16.38 -17.51 -17.12
N ALA A 337 -16.29 -16.56 -18.04
CA ALA A 337 -16.29 -16.82 -19.47
C ALA A 337 -15.12 -17.73 -19.85
N GLY A 338 -13.91 -17.50 -19.34
CA GLY A 338 -12.76 -18.38 -19.54
C GLY A 338 -12.99 -19.81 -19.05
N LYS A 339 -13.63 -19.99 -17.87
CA LYS A 339 -13.99 -21.31 -17.34
C LYS A 339 -15.10 -22.02 -18.11
N LEU A 340 -16.04 -21.27 -18.68
CA LEU A 340 -17.13 -21.81 -19.50
C LEU A 340 -16.66 -22.12 -20.93
N LEU A 341 -15.85 -21.24 -21.51
CA LEU A 341 -15.26 -21.40 -22.84
C LEU A 341 -14.17 -22.47 -22.87
N SER A 342 -13.41 -22.67 -21.79
CA SER A 342 -12.45 -23.78 -21.69
C SER A 342 -13.13 -25.16 -21.60
N ARG A 343 -14.44 -25.19 -21.35
CA ARG A 343 -15.26 -26.42 -21.31
C ARG A 343 -16.14 -26.57 -22.55
N SER A 344 -16.12 -25.59 -23.45
CA SER A 344 -16.95 -25.58 -24.65
C SER A 344 -16.08 -25.80 -25.89
N PRO A 345 -16.45 -26.73 -26.80
CA PRO A 345 -15.76 -26.90 -28.08
C PRO A 345 -15.79 -25.66 -28.99
N LEU A 346 -16.62 -24.65 -28.67
CA LEU A 346 -16.70 -23.37 -29.40
C LEU A 346 -15.66 -22.32 -28.96
N GLY A 347 -14.85 -22.60 -27.93
CA GLY A 347 -13.86 -21.65 -27.39
C GLY A 347 -12.76 -21.23 -28.37
N SER A 348 -12.50 -22.01 -29.42
CA SER A 348 -11.50 -21.72 -30.45
C SER A 348 -11.97 -20.70 -31.50
N LEU A 349 -13.27 -20.41 -31.60
CA LEU A 349 -13.84 -19.57 -32.67
C LEU A 349 -14.05 -18.09 -32.28
N LEU A 350 -13.94 -17.73 -30.99
CA LEU A 350 -14.29 -16.38 -30.48
C LEU A 350 -13.10 -15.58 -29.91
N GLY A 351 -11.87 -15.98 -30.22
CA GLY A 351 -10.66 -15.31 -29.74
C GLY A 351 -10.48 -13.90 -30.30
N GLY A 352 -10.92 -12.85 -29.58
CA GLY A 352 -10.49 -11.47 -29.87
C GLY A 352 -11.41 -10.33 -29.44
N ALA A 353 -12.63 -10.58 -28.99
CA ALA A 353 -13.60 -9.52 -28.69
C ALA A 353 -13.42 -8.76 -27.34
N PRO A 354 -12.99 -9.37 -26.22
CA PRO A 354 -13.08 -8.70 -24.91
C PRO A 354 -12.03 -7.61 -24.66
N GLU A 355 -10.86 -7.65 -25.30
CA GLU A 355 -9.78 -6.67 -25.07
C GLU A 355 -10.07 -5.28 -25.65
N LYS A 356 -10.85 -5.20 -26.75
CA LYS A 356 -11.16 -3.93 -27.43
C LYS A 356 -12.21 -3.08 -26.69
N LEU A 357 -13.00 -3.68 -25.80
CA LEU A 357 -14.02 -2.97 -25.01
C LEU A 357 -13.46 -2.40 -23.70
N ALA A 358 -12.41 -3.01 -23.14
CA ALA A 358 -11.74 -2.51 -21.93
C ALA A 358 -10.97 -1.19 -22.16
N GLY A 359 -10.51 -0.93 -23.39
CA GLY A 359 -9.70 0.25 -23.72
C GLY A 359 -10.47 1.57 -23.92
N LYS A 360 -11.81 1.57 -23.88
CA LYS A 360 -12.63 2.77 -24.21
C LYS A 360 -13.23 3.50 -22.99
N LEU A 361 -13.04 3.01 -21.78
CA LEU A 361 -13.51 3.68 -20.56
C LEU A 361 -12.41 4.60 -20.02
N THR A 362 -12.26 5.75 -20.66
CA THR A 362 -11.29 6.80 -20.32
C THR A 362 -11.38 7.20 -18.84
N ASN A 363 -10.35 6.86 -18.08
CA ASN A 363 -10.16 7.33 -16.71
C ASN A 363 -9.72 8.81 -16.78
N PRO A 364 -10.35 9.77 -16.07
CA PRO A 364 -9.97 11.19 -16.13
C PRO A 364 -8.51 11.46 -15.69
N LEU A 365 -7.84 10.49 -15.07
CA LEU A 365 -6.42 10.53 -14.72
C LEU A 365 -5.51 9.94 -15.82
N GLU A 366 -6.02 9.02 -16.65
CA GLU A 366 -5.34 8.62 -17.89
C GLU A 366 -5.25 9.80 -18.87
N ALA A 367 -6.25 10.68 -18.89
CA ALA A 367 -6.19 11.95 -19.63
C ALA A 367 -5.10 12.90 -19.12
N LEU A 368 -4.60 12.69 -17.90
CA LEU A 368 -3.44 13.39 -17.34
C LEU A 368 -2.13 12.60 -17.51
N GLY A 369 -2.16 11.44 -18.20
CA GLY A 369 -1.01 10.55 -18.38
C GLY A 369 -0.57 9.83 -17.12
N VAL A 370 -1.41 9.80 -16.09
CA VAL A 370 -1.08 9.25 -14.76
C VAL A 370 -2.03 8.10 -14.47
N ASP A 371 -1.51 6.88 -14.31
CA ASP A 371 -2.28 5.81 -13.68
C ASP A 371 -2.46 6.19 -12.19
N PRO A 372 -3.70 6.47 -11.72
CA PRO A 372 -3.95 6.82 -10.33
C PRO A 372 -3.42 5.81 -9.33
N TRP A 373 -3.41 4.54 -9.71
CA TRP A 373 -2.98 3.46 -8.84
C TRP A 373 -1.47 3.42 -8.72
N GLU A 374 -0.75 3.72 -9.80
CA GLU A 374 0.69 3.94 -9.75
C GLU A 374 1.05 5.14 -8.89
N LEU A 375 0.29 6.25 -8.99
CA LEU A 375 0.49 7.42 -8.13
C LEU A 375 0.26 7.11 -6.65
N MET A 376 -0.79 6.35 -6.32
CA MET A 376 -1.04 5.86 -4.95
C MET A 376 0.06 4.90 -4.45
N ARG A 377 0.58 4.04 -5.33
CA ARG A 377 1.65 3.07 -5.04
C ARG A 377 3.00 3.76 -4.81
N VAL A 378 3.33 4.75 -5.63
CA VAL A 378 4.51 5.62 -5.46
C VAL A 378 4.35 6.49 -4.21
N GLY A 379 3.17 7.09 -3.99
CA GLY A 379 2.86 7.82 -2.75
C GLY A 379 3.08 6.98 -1.50
N ARG A 380 2.61 5.73 -1.48
CA ARG A 380 2.86 4.75 -0.41
C ARG A 380 4.36 4.55 -0.13
N SER A 381 5.19 4.46 -1.17
CA SER A 381 6.65 4.33 -1.01
C SER A 381 7.31 5.61 -0.48
N TRP A 382 6.81 6.77 -0.86
CA TRP A 382 7.31 8.07 -0.42
C TRP A 382 6.92 8.34 1.04
N THR A 383 5.66 8.11 1.41
CA THR A 383 5.17 8.28 2.78
C THR A 383 5.94 7.39 3.77
N ARG A 384 6.30 6.15 3.40
CA ARG A 384 7.15 5.31 4.25
C ARG A 384 8.53 5.90 4.54
N ARG A 385 9.09 6.70 3.63
CA ARG A 385 10.46 7.21 3.73
C ARG A 385 10.51 8.62 4.30
N ALA A 386 9.60 9.48 3.86
CA ALA A 386 9.60 10.89 4.23
C ALA A 386 8.96 11.13 5.60
N LEU A 387 7.91 10.38 5.96
CA LEU A 387 7.14 10.63 7.18
C LEU A 387 7.99 10.48 8.47
N PRO A 388 8.87 9.48 8.62
CA PRO A 388 9.77 9.42 9.77
C PRO A 388 10.78 10.58 9.83
N LEU A 389 11.28 11.04 8.68
CA LEU A 389 12.30 12.11 8.60
C LEU A 389 11.75 13.51 8.88
N ILE A 390 10.46 13.72 8.60
CA ILE A 390 9.76 14.98 8.87
C ILE A 390 9.44 15.10 10.37
N ILE A 391 9.21 13.98 11.05
CA ILE A 391 8.83 13.92 12.47
C ILE A 391 10.05 14.00 13.39
N ASP A 392 11.22 13.49 12.98
CA ASP A 392 12.46 13.61 13.79
C ASP A 392 12.99 15.06 13.86
N ARG A 393 12.36 16.01 13.15
CA ARG A 393 12.77 17.41 13.04
C ARG A 393 11.78 18.43 13.63
N GLY A 394 10.60 18.00 14.07
CA GLY A 394 9.58 18.84 14.70
C GLY A 394 9.19 18.28 16.05
#